data_AF-A0A662GEQ5-F1
#
_entry.id   AF-A0A662GEQ5-F1
#
_cell.length_a   1.000
_cell.length_b   1.000
_cell.length_c   1.000
_cell.angle_alpha   90.00
_cell.angle_beta   90.00
_cell.angle_gamma   90.00
#
_symmetry.space_group_name_H-M   'P 1'
#
loop_
_entity.id
_entity.type
_entity.pdbx_description
1 polymer ?
#
loop_
_entity_poly.entity_id
_entity_poly.type
_entity_poly.pdbx_seq_one_letter_code
_entity_poly.pdbx_strand_id
1 'polypeptide(L)'
;VMIPPVFTPPPAQPSQPAAAPAAQVKTCPSCNRSVPADARFCPYCGFDFTKAATSGSFCPFCGAKLPPGAVYCPRCGKKVSK
;
A
#
# COMPACT_ATOMS: atom_id res chain seq x y z
N VAL A 1 -37.34 8.53 49.37
CA VAL A 1 -36.44 9.28 48.47
C VAL A 1 -35.46 8.30 47.86
N MET A 2 -35.73 7.81 46.64
CA MET A 2 -34.85 6.90 45.92
C MET A 2 -34.21 7.69 44.78
N ILE A 3 -32.94 8.06 44.94
CA ILE A 3 -32.14 8.76 43.94
C ILE A 3 -31.43 7.69 43.09
N PRO A 4 -31.72 7.55 41.78
CA PRO A 4 -31.04 6.56 40.95
C PRO A 4 -29.58 6.98 40.67
N PRO A 5 -28.64 6.01 40.55
CA PRO A 5 -27.25 6.31 40.22
C PRO A 5 -27.15 6.74 38.75
N VAL A 6 -26.70 7.97 38.53
CA VAL A 6 -26.36 8.48 37.21
C VAL A 6 -25.11 7.77 36.69
N PHE A 7 -25.30 6.89 35.71
CA PHE A 7 -24.22 6.21 34.99
C PHE A 7 -23.71 7.14 33.89
N THR A 8 -22.66 7.92 34.18
CA THR A 8 -22.01 8.78 33.20
C THR A 8 -21.06 7.96 32.31
N PRO A 9 -21.27 7.89 30.99
CA PRO A 9 -20.35 7.20 30.09
C PRO A 9 -19.03 7.99 29.90
N PRO A 10 -17.90 7.31 29.63
CA PRO A 10 -16.61 7.95 29.42
C PRO A 10 -16.57 8.73 28.08
N PRO A 11 -15.77 9.81 27.98
CA PRO A 11 -15.65 10.58 26.75
C PRO A 11 -14.99 9.74 25.65
N ALA A 12 -15.60 9.74 24.47
CA ALA A 12 -15.07 9.12 23.27
C ALA A 12 -13.68 9.70 22.94
N GLN A 13 -12.64 8.86 23.00
CA GLN A 13 -11.32 9.24 22.54
C GLN A 13 -11.35 9.37 21.01
N PRO A 14 -10.81 10.45 20.41
CA PRO A 14 -10.60 10.52 18.98
C PRO A 14 -9.57 9.47 18.59
N SER A 15 -10.01 8.48 17.82
CA SER A 15 -9.15 7.50 17.16
C SER A 15 -8.13 8.24 16.30
N GLN A 16 -6.89 8.24 16.75
CA GLN A 16 -5.76 8.84 16.07
C GLN A 16 -5.65 8.26 14.65
N PRO A 17 -5.64 9.08 13.58
CA PRO A 17 -5.22 8.60 12.27
C PRO A 17 -3.72 8.33 12.37
N ALA A 18 -3.34 7.06 12.32
CA ALA A 18 -1.95 6.66 12.18
C ALA A 18 -1.32 7.48 11.05
N ALA A 19 -0.25 8.19 11.39
CA ALA A 19 0.50 9.06 10.50
C ALA A 19 0.77 8.37 9.16
N ALA A 20 0.18 8.90 8.08
CA ALA A 20 0.61 8.59 6.72
C ALA A 20 1.89 9.39 6.45
N PRO A 21 3.05 8.75 6.25
CA PRO A 21 4.24 9.48 5.85
C PRO A 21 4.02 10.02 4.43
N ALA A 22 4.21 11.33 4.26
CA ALA A 22 4.35 12.06 2.99
C ALA A 22 3.53 11.51 1.81
N ALA A 23 2.34 12.07 1.63
CA ALA A 23 1.36 11.76 0.59
C ALA A 23 1.93 11.79 -0.84
N GLN A 24 2.61 10.72 -1.27
CA GLN A 24 2.67 10.39 -2.67
C GLN A 24 1.28 9.89 -3.08
N VAL A 25 0.68 10.52 -4.08
CA VAL A 25 -0.61 10.13 -4.65
C VAL A 25 -0.36 9.62 -6.07
N LYS A 26 -0.99 8.50 -6.41
CA LYS A 26 -0.95 7.89 -7.73
C LYS A 26 -2.33 7.95 -8.37
N THR A 27 -2.34 8.09 -9.69
CA THR A 27 -3.59 8.06 -10.45
C THR A 27 -3.95 6.61 -10.77
N CYS A 28 -5.19 6.21 -10.47
CA CYS A 28 -5.70 4.91 -10.81
C CYS A 28 -5.82 4.77 -12.34
N PRO A 29 -5.17 3.78 -12.98
CA PRO A 29 -5.28 3.61 -14.44
C PRO A 29 -6.66 3.11 -14.89
N SER A 30 -7.45 2.52 -13.98
CA SER A 30 -8.77 1.98 -14.29
C SER A 30 -9.92 3.00 -14.20
N CYS A 31 -9.83 3.99 -13.31
CA CYS A 31 -10.90 4.97 -13.10
C CYS A 31 -10.42 6.43 -13.11
N ASN A 32 -9.12 6.65 -13.35
CA ASN A 32 -8.46 7.95 -13.40
C ASN A 32 -8.60 8.81 -12.13
N ARG A 33 -8.98 8.20 -11.00
CA ARG A 33 -9.06 8.89 -9.70
C ARG A 33 -7.71 8.92 -8.98
N SER A 34 -7.49 9.96 -8.19
CA SER A 34 -6.33 10.09 -7.30
C SER A 34 -6.48 9.16 -6.10
N VAL A 35 -5.45 8.35 -5.85
CA VAL A 35 -5.41 7.36 -4.78
C VAL A 35 -4.06 7.48 -4.06
N PRO A 36 -3.96 7.25 -2.74
CA PRO A 36 -2.67 7.23 -2.05
C PRO A 36 -1.71 6.22 -2.69
N ALA A 37 -0.42 6.56 -2.80
CA ALA A 37 0.60 5.69 -3.39
C ALA A 37 0.76 4.39 -2.59
N ASP A 38 0.60 4.44 -1.26
CA ASP A 38 0.54 3.29 -0.37
C ASP A 38 -0.75 2.47 -0.49
N ALA A 39 -1.78 2.99 -1.16
CA ALA A 39 -3.02 2.24 -1.32
C ALA A 39 -2.78 0.99 -2.17
N ARG A 40 -3.03 -0.16 -1.56
CA ARG A 40 -2.95 -1.47 -2.19
C ARG A 40 -4.05 -1.66 -3.23
N PHE A 41 -5.21 -1.04 -3.01
CA PHE A 41 -6.41 -1.15 -3.82
C PHE A 41 -7.04 0.24 -4.00
N CYS A 42 -7.66 0.50 -5.15
CA CYS A 42 -8.40 1.73 -5.39
C CYS A 42 -9.73 1.69 -4.62
N PRO A 43 -10.02 2.64 -3.72
CA PRO A 43 -11.27 2.65 -2.96
C PRO A 43 -12.49 3.05 -3.82
N TYR A 44 -12.26 3.56 -5.04
CA TYR A 44 -13.33 4.02 -5.93
C TYR A 44 -13.79 2.97 -6.93
N CYS A 45 -12.88 2.09 -7.38
CA CYS A 45 -13.20 1.08 -8.40
C CYS A 45 -12.71 -0.34 -8.07
N GLY A 46 -11.98 -0.55 -6.98
CA GLY A 46 -11.44 -1.85 -6.60
C GLY A 46 -10.16 -2.27 -7.35
N PHE A 47 -9.54 -1.38 -8.13
CA PHE A 47 -8.30 -1.69 -8.86
C PHE A 47 -7.13 -2.03 -7.92
N ASP A 48 -6.54 -3.22 -8.09
CA ASP A 48 -5.45 -3.73 -7.24
C ASP A 48 -4.07 -3.23 -7.69
N PHE A 49 -3.56 -2.20 -7.00
CA PHE A 49 -2.22 -1.68 -7.23
C PHE A 49 -1.11 -2.60 -6.69
N THR A 50 -1.42 -3.57 -5.83
CA THR A 50 -0.43 -4.54 -5.36
C THR A 50 0.11 -5.42 -6.49
N LYS A 51 -0.72 -5.73 -7.49
CA LYS A 51 -0.26 -6.41 -8.71
C LYS A 51 0.72 -5.55 -9.53
N ALA A 52 0.54 -4.23 -9.52
CA ALA A 52 1.40 -3.29 -10.23
C ALA A 52 2.71 -3.00 -9.47
N ALA A 53 2.69 -3.05 -8.13
CA ALA A 53 3.87 -2.92 -7.28
C ALA A 53 4.84 -4.11 -7.41
N THR A 54 4.38 -5.23 -7.98
CA THR A 54 5.21 -6.30 -8.55
C THR A 54 5.87 -5.88 -9.88
N SER A 55 6.19 -4.59 -10.03
CA SER A 55 7.14 -4.11 -11.03
C SER A 55 8.52 -4.55 -10.60
N GLY A 56 8.73 -5.85 -10.76
CA GLY A 56 9.99 -6.52 -10.61
C GLY A 56 11.06 -5.81 -11.40
N SER A 57 12.20 -5.55 -10.75
CA SER A 57 13.36 -4.93 -11.36
C SER A 57 13.72 -5.66 -12.65
N PHE A 58 14.15 -4.96 -13.69
CA PHE A 58 14.66 -5.65 -14.88
C PHE A 58 16.12 -6.00 -14.65
N CYS A 59 16.55 -7.18 -15.08
CA CYS A 59 17.94 -7.58 -14.98
C CYS A 59 18.80 -6.65 -15.87
N PRO A 60 19.78 -5.92 -15.31
CA PRO A 60 20.60 -4.99 -16.08
C PRO A 60 21.48 -5.68 -17.12
N PHE A 61 21.70 -6.99 -16.99
CA PHE A 61 22.59 -7.74 -17.88
C PHE A 61 21.88 -8.39 -19.07
N CYS A 62 20.58 -8.65 -18.96
CA CYS A 62 19.85 -9.35 -20.01
C CYS A 62 18.47 -8.77 -20.33
N GLY A 63 17.95 -7.88 -19.48
CA GLY A 63 16.63 -7.27 -19.62
C GLY A 63 15.47 -8.16 -19.15
N ALA A 64 15.73 -9.33 -18.58
CA ALA A 64 14.66 -10.18 -18.06
C ALA A 64 13.99 -9.56 -16.83
N LYS A 65 12.67 -9.63 -16.74
CA LYS A 65 11.91 -9.18 -15.57
C LYS A 65 12.26 -10.05 -14.36
N LEU A 66 12.81 -9.44 -13.32
CA LEU A 66 13.16 -10.12 -12.07
C LEU A 66 11.93 -10.18 -11.17
N PRO A 67 11.71 -11.27 -10.44
CA PRO A 67 10.71 -11.26 -9.38
C PRO A 67 11.08 -10.24 -8.28
N PRO A 68 10.09 -9.71 -7.53
CA PRO A 68 10.35 -8.81 -6.42
C PRO A 68 11.26 -9.49 -5.39
N GLY A 69 12.40 -8.86 -5.07
CA GLY A 69 13.37 -9.39 -4.13
C GLY A 69 14.35 -10.43 -4.72
N ALA A 70 14.40 -10.60 -6.04
CA ALA A 70 15.37 -11.50 -6.66
C ALA A 70 16.81 -10.99 -6.47
N VAL A 71 17.67 -11.85 -5.89
CA VAL A 71 19.12 -11.61 -5.76
C VAL A 71 19.89 -12.12 -6.99
N TYR A 72 19.27 -12.97 -7.80
CA TYR A 72 19.84 -13.57 -9.01
C TYR A 72 18.80 -13.61 -10.13
N CYS A 73 19.26 -13.44 -11.37
CA CYS A 73 18.39 -13.47 -12.53
C CYS A 73 18.09 -14.92 -12.95
N PRO A 74 16.82 -15.35 -12.97
CA PRO A 74 16.46 -16.72 -13.36
C PRO A 74 16.67 -17.01 -14.86
N ARG A 75 16.82 -15.96 -15.69
CA ARG A 75 17.01 -16.13 -17.14
C ARG A 75 18.47 -16.18 -17.57
N CYS A 76 19.37 -15.51 -16.85
CA CYS A 76 20.78 -15.42 -17.26
C CYS A 76 21.78 -15.81 -16.17
N GLY A 77 21.31 -16.21 -14.98
CA GLY A 77 22.12 -16.69 -13.86
C GLY A 77 22.95 -15.63 -13.13
N LYS A 78 22.98 -14.39 -13.61
CA LYS A 78 23.80 -13.33 -13.02
C LYS A 78 23.15 -12.74 -11.77
N LYS A 79 23.99 -12.42 -10.77
CA LYS A 79 23.57 -11.76 -9.53
C LYS A 79 23.05 -10.36 -9.84
N VAL A 80 21.87 -10.05 -9.35
CA VAL A 80 21.21 -8.76 -9.49
C VAL A 80 20.97 -8.22 -8.09
N SER A 81 21.90 -7.39 -7.62
CA SER A 81 21.76 -6.72 -6.33
C SER A 81 20.61 -5.71 -6.37
N LYS A 82 19.85 -5.67 -5.27
CA LYS A 82 18.69 -4.82 -5.05
C LYS A 82 19.02 -3.33 -5.17
#